data_AF-A0A813S092-F1
#
_entry.id   AF-A0A813S092-F1
#
_cell.length_a   1.000
_cell.length_b   1.000
_cell.length_c   1.000
_cell.angle_alpha   90.00
_cell.angle_beta   90.00
_cell.angle_gamma   90.00
#
_symmetry.space_group_name_H-M   'P 1'
#
loop_
_entity.id
_entity.type
_entity.pdbx_description
1 polymer ?
#
loop_
_entity_poly.entity_id
_entity_poly.type
_entity_poly.pdbx_seq_one_letter_code
_entity_poly.pdbx_strand_id
1 'polypeptide(L)'
;MTSNCRIVKTNMLFKKAKEFVSDIYISLIHRENSKCVKILKAIDDNNIDDLQNILSQLAPKDIEDYIKRPVDSSRRTPLHYAAWAENPDILDSLLKYCDQPDIEDKTGATPMMFAVGVSGGCLAKIKLLIEKHANVNRKDKNGWTLLHAAVNSKRRDILELLVANGGDLYMVDADGRSLLHIACDNGDTHLAKYLIEKGAVLTSVDRNGWTPFHVACGPADDYELVHHLIQVGADPTLKDFKGYTPLHWAKQFKAKTVEKYLTNLLRQNQDADDENESSDDDDDDDDDDDDDSELGTISGVYESDVFESESTSQRNSSKRSSYKKSIENFELVEANSRRGVLPPSGRIIKV
;
A
#
# COMPACT_ATOMS: atom_id res chain seq x y z
N MET A 1 1.80 4.20 20.61
CA MET A 1 1.03 5.25 19.91
C MET A 1 0.24 4.52 18.86
N THR A 2 -1.07 4.50 19.08
CA THR A 2 -2.05 3.74 18.32
C THR A 2 -1.78 3.85 16.83
N SER A 3 -1.67 2.71 16.14
CA SER A 3 -1.98 2.64 14.72
C SER A 3 -3.37 3.25 14.59
N ASN A 4 -3.42 4.56 14.32
CA ASN A 4 -4.60 5.26 13.87
C ASN A 4 -4.88 4.67 12.50
N CYS A 5 -5.45 3.48 12.58
CA CYS A 5 -5.69 2.56 11.51
C CYS A 5 -6.45 3.36 10.47
N ARG A 6 -6.05 3.20 9.21
CA ARG A 6 -6.74 3.79 8.05
C ARG A 6 -8.25 3.47 8.04
N ILE A 7 -8.75 2.60 8.94
CA ILE A 7 -10.15 2.41 9.34
C ILE A 7 -10.88 3.72 9.72
N VAL A 8 -10.23 4.67 10.42
CA VAL A 8 -10.84 5.99 10.68
C VAL A 8 -10.86 6.84 9.40
N LYS A 9 -9.90 6.61 8.49
CA LYS A 9 -9.89 7.25 7.16
C LYS A 9 -10.95 6.68 6.23
N THR A 10 -11.29 5.39 6.26
CA THR A 10 -12.42 4.86 5.47
C THR A 10 -13.74 5.44 5.94
N ASN A 11 -13.99 5.57 7.25
CA ASN A 11 -15.18 6.28 7.75
C ASN A 11 -15.16 7.80 7.46
N MET A 12 -13.99 8.45 7.46
CA MET A 12 -13.87 9.83 6.94
C MET A 12 -14.08 9.91 5.44
N LEU A 13 -13.67 8.91 4.65
CA LEU A 13 -13.91 8.83 3.20
C LEU A 13 -15.41 8.64 2.92
N PHE A 14 -16.12 7.84 3.73
CA PHE A 14 -17.58 7.69 3.65
C PHE A 14 -18.35 8.97 4.00
N LYS A 15 -17.95 9.69 5.05
CA LYS A 15 -18.57 10.96 5.44
C LYS A 15 -18.24 12.08 4.43
N LYS A 16 -16.99 12.13 3.97
CA LYS A 16 -16.56 13.00 2.89
C LYS A 16 -17.26 12.66 1.58
N ALA A 17 -17.56 11.41 1.26
CA ALA A 17 -18.24 11.05 0.00
C ALA A 17 -19.67 11.60 -0.08
N LYS A 18 -20.44 11.57 1.03
CA LYS A 18 -21.77 12.21 1.09
C LYS A 18 -21.68 13.74 1.01
N GLU A 19 -20.71 14.37 1.67
CA GLU A 19 -20.42 15.80 1.52
C GLU A 19 -19.92 16.14 0.10
N PHE A 20 -19.17 15.21 -0.52
CA PHE A 20 -18.61 15.34 -1.86
C PHE A 20 -19.71 15.34 -2.92
N VAL A 21 -20.72 14.49 -2.79
CA VAL A 21 -21.89 14.48 -3.68
C VAL A 21 -22.65 15.81 -3.60
N SER A 22 -22.75 16.40 -2.40
CA SER A 22 -23.31 17.76 -2.24
C SER A 22 -22.49 18.82 -2.98
N ASP A 23 -21.15 18.72 -2.96
CA ASP A 23 -20.26 19.63 -3.67
C ASP A 23 -20.31 19.45 -5.21
N ILE A 24 -20.48 18.22 -5.71
CA ILE A 24 -20.78 17.93 -7.12
C ILE A 24 -22.04 18.69 -7.54
N TYR A 25 -23.10 18.54 -6.74
CA TYR A 25 -24.39 19.18 -6.96
C TYR A 25 -24.26 20.70 -7.04
N ILE A 26 -23.56 21.31 -6.09
CA ILE A 26 -23.33 22.77 -6.04
C ILE A 26 -22.50 23.24 -7.23
N SER A 27 -21.42 22.54 -7.59
CA SER A 27 -20.54 22.96 -8.70
C SER A 27 -21.20 22.86 -10.09
N LEU A 28 -22.08 21.87 -10.29
CA LEU A 28 -22.77 21.63 -11.56
C LEU A 28 -24.03 22.50 -11.73
N ILE A 29 -24.77 22.76 -10.65
CA ILE A 29 -25.91 23.70 -10.65
C ILE A 29 -25.49 25.09 -11.15
N HIS A 30 -24.26 25.52 -10.84
CA HIS A 30 -23.75 26.83 -11.27
C HIS A 30 -23.35 26.92 -12.75
N ARG A 31 -23.29 25.80 -13.50
CA ARG A 31 -22.80 25.83 -14.90
C ARG A 31 -23.84 25.45 -15.95
N GLU A 32 -24.71 24.46 -15.75
CA GLU A 32 -25.69 24.10 -16.79
C GLU A 32 -26.95 23.41 -16.24
N ASN A 33 -28.12 23.80 -16.78
CA ASN A 33 -29.42 23.14 -16.63
C ASN A 33 -29.50 21.86 -17.52
N SER A 34 -28.39 21.11 -17.59
CA SER A 34 -28.03 20.19 -18.67
C SER A 34 -28.42 18.73 -18.37
N LYS A 35 -28.73 17.96 -19.43
CA LYS A 35 -29.02 16.51 -19.36
C LYS A 35 -27.91 15.73 -18.63
N CYS A 36 -26.67 16.25 -18.61
CA CYS A 36 -25.55 15.70 -17.87
C CYS A 36 -25.77 15.69 -16.35
N VAL A 37 -26.41 16.74 -15.80
CA VAL A 37 -26.77 16.81 -14.37
C VAL A 37 -27.85 15.79 -14.03
N LYS A 38 -28.80 15.57 -14.96
CA LYS A 38 -29.86 14.55 -14.79
C LYS A 38 -29.28 13.13 -14.75
N ILE A 39 -28.31 12.82 -15.61
CA ILE A 39 -27.59 11.53 -15.59
C ILE A 39 -26.92 11.32 -14.23
N LEU A 40 -26.15 12.31 -13.75
CA LEU A 40 -25.47 12.21 -12.46
C LEU A 40 -26.43 12.08 -11.29
N LYS A 41 -27.55 12.81 -11.32
CA LYS A 41 -28.61 12.67 -10.33
C LYS A 41 -29.18 11.26 -10.32
N ALA A 42 -29.50 10.68 -11.48
CA ALA A 42 -30.04 9.32 -11.56
C ALA A 42 -29.03 8.27 -11.04
N ILE A 43 -27.73 8.46 -11.30
CA ILE A 43 -26.66 7.61 -10.75
C ILE A 43 -26.61 7.72 -9.21
N ASP A 44 -26.64 8.94 -8.68
CA ASP A 44 -26.57 9.22 -7.23
C ASP A 44 -27.81 8.70 -6.48
N ASP A 45 -29.00 8.91 -7.06
CA ASP A 45 -30.26 8.39 -6.56
C ASP A 45 -30.37 6.85 -6.75
N ASN A 46 -29.38 6.22 -7.39
CA ASN A 46 -29.34 4.79 -7.73
C ASN A 46 -30.58 4.33 -8.53
N ASN A 47 -31.14 5.23 -9.36
CA ASN A 47 -32.36 5.01 -10.12
C ASN A 47 -32.04 4.62 -11.58
N ILE A 48 -32.12 3.31 -11.86
CA ILE A 48 -31.82 2.75 -13.18
C ILE A 48 -32.87 3.14 -14.23
N ASP A 49 -34.14 3.22 -13.87
CA ASP A 49 -35.23 3.52 -14.81
C ASP A 49 -35.12 4.96 -15.32
N ASP A 50 -34.88 5.90 -14.40
CA ASP A 50 -34.65 7.30 -14.76
C ASP A 50 -33.40 7.44 -15.64
N LEU A 51 -32.32 6.73 -15.29
CA LEU A 51 -31.10 6.74 -16.08
C LEU A 51 -31.36 6.24 -17.51
N GLN A 52 -31.99 5.07 -17.66
CA GLN A 52 -32.28 4.50 -18.98
C GLN A 52 -33.21 5.39 -19.80
N ASN A 53 -34.21 6.00 -19.17
CA ASN A 53 -35.09 6.97 -19.83
C ASN A 53 -34.26 8.16 -20.36
N ILE A 54 -33.39 8.75 -19.55
CA ILE A 54 -32.53 9.88 -19.98
C ILE A 54 -31.59 9.45 -21.12
N LEU A 55 -30.95 8.28 -21.02
CA LEU A 55 -30.04 7.77 -22.04
C LEU A 55 -30.77 7.50 -23.37
N SER A 56 -32.02 7.02 -23.34
CA SER A 56 -32.82 6.78 -24.55
C SER A 56 -33.13 8.05 -25.35
N GLN A 57 -33.03 9.24 -24.72
CA GLN A 57 -33.30 10.55 -25.34
C GLN A 57 -32.03 11.27 -25.84
N LEU A 58 -30.90 10.57 -25.88
CA LEU A 58 -29.59 11.12 -26.23
C LEU A 58 -28.98 10.34 -27.40
N ALA A 59 -28.22 11.05 -28.25
CA ALA A 59 -27.43 10.37 -29.27
C ALA A 59 -26.27 9.61 -28.58
N PRO A 60 -25.88 8.41 -29.05
CA PRO A 60 -24.80 7.63 -28.44
C PRO A 60 -23.50 8.40 -28.26
N LYS A 61 -23.16 9.26 -29.21
CA LYS A 61 -21.98 10.12 -29.16
C LYS A 61 -22.03 11.16 -28.04
N ASP A 62 -23.20 11.75 -27.81
CA ASP A 62 -23.38 12.70 -26.70
C ASP A 62 -23.22 11.98 -25.36
N ILE A 63 -23.74 10.75 -25.24
CA ILE A 63 -23.59 9.92 -24.04
C ILE A 63 -22.12 9.65 -23.78
N GLU A 64 -21.38 9.20 -24.80
CA GLU A 64 -19.94 8.93 -24.71
C GLU A 64 -19.15 10.16 -24.22
N ASP A 65 -19.45 11.35 -24.77
CA ASP A 65 -18.83 12.59 -24.35
C ASP A 65 -19.17 12.93 -22.88
N TYR A 66 -20.43 12.74 -22.47
CA TYR A 66 -20.85 13.02 -21.09
C TYR A 66 -20.21 12.09 -20.06
N ILE A 67 -20.17 10.77 -20.32
CA ILE A 67 -19.62 9.79 -19.37
C ILE A 67 -18.10 9.92 -19.18
N LYS A 68 -17.40 10.55 -20.15
CA LYS A 68 -15.96 10.84 -20.10
C LYS A 68 -15.65 12.23 -19.53
N ARG A 69 -16.63 13.14 -19.47
CA ARG A 69 -16.43 14.50 -19.00
C ARG A 69 -16.19 14.53 -17.48
N PRO A 70 -15.15 15.23 -17.00
CA PRO A 70 -14.96 15.47 -15.57
C PRO A 70 -16.09 16.33 -15.00
N VAL A 71 -16.63 15.95 -13.83
CA VAL A 71 -17.81 16.57 -13.21
C VAL A 71 -17.51 17.22 -11.85
N ASP A 72 -16.27 17.10 -11.37
CA ASP A 72 -15.85 17.66 -10.08
C ASP A 72 -14.39 18.17 -10.11
N SER A 73 -13.96 18.76 -8.99
CA SER A 73 -12.58 19.26 -8.79
C SER A 73 -11.52 18.16 -8.70
N SER A 74 -11.94 16.91 -8.47
CA SER A 74 -11.09 15.72 -8.42
C SER A 74 -10.96 15.06 -9.79
N ARG A 75 -11.51 15.66 -10.85
CA ARG A 75 -11.52 15.13 -12.22
C ARG A 75 -12.25 13.79 -12.38
N ARG A 76 -13.15 13.44 -11.47
CA ARG A 76 -13.98 12.23 -11.62
C ARG A 76 -15.04 12.42 -12.70
N THR A 77 -15.43 11.32 -13.32
CA THR A 77 -16.42 11.27 -14.40
C THR A 77 -17.67 10.50 -13.94
N PRO A 78 -18.81 10.57 -14.67
CA PRO A 78 -19.98 9.75 -14.36
C PRO A 78 -19.68 8.26 -14.21
N LEU A 79 -18.69 7.74 -14.94
CA LEU A 79 -18.28 6.33 -14.84
C LEU A 79 -17.70 5.98 -13.46
N HIS A 80 -16.97 6.90 -12.82
CA HIS A 80 -16.48 6.71 -11.45
C HIS A 80 -17.63 6.60 -10.44
N TYR A 81 -18.65 7.45 -10.60
CA TYR A 81 -19.84 7.42 -9.74
C TYR A 81 -20.72 6.21 -10.01
N ALA A 82 -20.85 5.79 -11.26
CA ALA A 82 -21.55 4.56 -11.61
C ALA A 82 -20.86 3.31 -11.03
N ALA A 83 -19.52 3.30 -11.00
CA ALA A 83 -18.78 2.23 -10.33
C ALA A 83 -18.95 2.27 -8.80
N TRP A 84 -19.20 3.45 -8.20
CA TRP A 84 -19.60 3.59 -6.80
C TRP A 84 -21.06 3.15 -6.58
N ALA A 85 -21.96 3.39 -7.53
CA ALA A 85 -23.38 3.11 -7.35
C ALA A 85 -23.64 1.66 -6.90
N GLU A 86 -24.68 1.47 -6.09
CA GLU A 86 -25.00 0.16 -5.51
C GLU A 86 -25.48 -0.82 -6.58
N ASN A 87 -26.28 -0.34 -7.53
CA ASN A 87 -26.81 -1.15 -8.62
C ASN A 87 -25.77 -1.29 -9.77
N PRO A 88 -25.28 -2.51 -10.08
CA PRO A 88 -24.37 -2.76 -11.21
C PRO A 88 -24.95 -2.37 -12.57
N ASP A 89 -26.27 -2.40 -12.74
CA ASP A 89 -26.94 -2.11 -14.01
C ASP A 89 -26.75 -0.65 -14.45
N ILE A 90 -26.49 0.25 -13.48
CA ILE A 90 -26.12 1.64 -13.75
C ILE A 90 -24.78 1.68 -14.48
N LEU A 91 -23.79 0.94 -13.98
CA LEU A 91 -22.49 0.85 -14.62
C LEU A 91 -22.60 0.17 -15.99
N ASP A 92 -23.32 -0.96 -16.07
CA ASP A 92 -23.57 -1.66 -17.34
C ASP A 92 -24.18 -0.74 -18.41
N SER A 93 -25.20 0.05 -18.02
CA SER A 93 -25.89 0.96 -18.93
C SER A 93 -24.97 2.03 -19.51
N LEU A 94 -23.99 2.52 -18.74
CA LEU A 94 -23.01 3.48 -19.24
C LEU A 94 -21.90 2.81 -20.06
N LEU A 95 -21.48 1.61 -19.68
CA LEU A 95 -20.42 0.84 -20.37
C LEU A 95 -20.83 0.39 -21.78
N LYS A 96 -22.12 0.38 -22.11
CA LYS A 96 -22.61 0.21 -23.50
C LYS A 96 -22.10 1.29 -24.45
N TYR A 97 -21.71 2.45 -23.93
CA TYR A 97 -21.22 3.60 -24.69
C TYR A 97 -19.75 3.92 -24.40
N CYS A 98 -19.01 3.01 -23.78
CA CYS A 98 -17.60 3.21 -23.41
C CYS A 98 -16.75 1.98 -23.74
N ASP A 99 -15.81 2.14 -24.67
CA ASP A 99 -14.87 1.08 -25.05
C ASP A 99 -13.61 1.02 -24.18
N GLN A 100 -13.28 2.12 -23.49
CA GLN A 100 -12.08 2.23 -22.64
C GLN A 100 -12.44 2.86 -21.30
N PRO A 101 -12.77 2.05 -20.28
CA PRO A 101 -13.26 2.56 -19.01
C PRO A 101 -12.16 3.01 -18.02
N ASP A 102 -10.87 2.89 -18.37
CA ASP A 102 -9.74 3.25 -17.49
C ASP A 102 -9.46 4.76 -17.43
N ILE A 103 -10.50 5.56 -17.26
CA ILE A 103 -10.40 7.00 -17.12
C ILE A 103 -9.85 7.31 -15.74
N GLU A 104 -8.79 8.11 -15.64
CA GLU A 104 -8.19 8.45 -14.35
C GLU A 104 -8.73 9.75 -13.78
N ASP A 105 -9.01 9.74 -12.48
CA ASP A 105 -9.24 10.95 -11.71
C ASP A 105 -7.92 11.69 -11.38
N LYS A 106 -7.98 12.76 -10.58
CA LYS A 106 -6.81 13.55 -10.18
C LYS A 106 -5.80 12.75 -9.36
N THR A 107 -6.22 11.67 -8.69
CA THR A 107 -5.34 10.77 -7.94
C THR A 107 -4.83 9.60 -8.77
N GLY A 108 -5.24 9.47 -10.05
CA GLY A 108 -4.90 8.33 -10.88
C GLY A 108 -5.81 7.12 -10.65
N ALA A 109 -6.87 7.25 -9.86
CA ALA A 109 -7.80 6.17 -9.60
C ALA A 109 -8.73 5.99 -10.79
N THR A 110 -8.99 4.74 -11.18
CA THR A 110 -9.92 4.38 -12.26
C THR A 110 -11.29 4.01 -11.70
N PRO A 111 -12.37 3.99 -12.51
CA PRO A 111 -13.69 3.50 -12.08
C PRO A 111 -13.64 2.13 -11.41
N MET A 112 -12.78 1.22 -11.88
CA MET A 112 -12.60 -0.10 -11.27
C MET A 112 -12.17 -0.02 -9.80
N MET A 113 -11.32 0.94 -9.44
CA MET A 113 -10.89 1.18 -8.06
C MET A 113 -12.01 1.68 -7.14
N PHE A 114 -13.03 2.34 -7.71
CA PHE A 114 -14.21 2.78 -6.96
C PHE A 114 -15.20 1.64 -6.69
N ALA A 115 -15.16 0.55 -7.48
CA ALA A 115 -16.09 -0.56 -7.32
C ALA A 115 -15.92 -1.33 -5.99
N VAL A 116 -14.71 -1.34 -5.40
CA VAL A 116 -14.38 -2.09 -4.17
C VAL A 116 -14.98 -1.47 -2.91
N GLY A 117 -15.23 -0.16 -2.90
CA GLY A 117 -15.67 0.58 -1.72
C GLY A 117 -17.13 0.39 -1.30
N VAL A 118 -17.90 -0.47 -1.98
CA VAL A 118 -19.37 -0.49 -1.90
C VAL A 118 -19.85 -1.88 -1.45
N SER A 119 -20.87 -1.92 -0.58
CA SER A 119 -21.45 -3.16 -0.04
C SER A 119 -22.23 -4.00 -1.06
N GLY A 120 -22.66 -3.41 -2.19
CA GLY A 120 -23.46 -4.08 -3.23
C GLY A 120 -22.74 -4.21 -4.57
N GLY A 121 -22.90 -5.37 -5.22
CA GLY A 121 -22.61 -5.54 -6.65
C GLY A 121 -21.14 -5.44 -7.09
N CYS A 122 -20.19 -5.32 -6.16
CA CYS A 122 -18.77 -5.08 -6.46
C CYS A 122 -18.18 -6.08 -7.47
N LEU A 123 -18.35 -7.39 -7.26
CA LEU A 123 -17.85 -8.42 -8.18
C LEU A 123 -18.47 -8.29 -9.58
N ALA A 124 -19.77 -8.00 -9.67
CA ALA A 124 -20.44 -7.80 -10.95
C ALA A 124 -19.86 -6.58 -11.68
N LYS A 125 -19.66 -5.46 -10.97
CA LYS A 125 -19.05 -4.24 -11.53
C LYS A 125 -17.62 -4.46 -12.01
N ILE A 126 -16.81 -5.19 -11.25
CA ILE A 126 -15.43 -5.53 -11.67
C ILE A 126 -15.44 -6.42 -12.90
N LYS A 127 -16.32 -7.44 -12.95
CA LYS A 127 -16.48 -8.30 -14.13
C LYS A 127 -16.87 -7.50 -15.38
N LEU A 128 -17.89 -6.64 -15.28
CA LEU A 128 -18.33 -5.76 -16.37
C LEU A 128 -17.19 -4.89 -16.91
N LEU A 129 -16.36 -4.34 -16.01
CA LEU A 129 -15.21 -3.53 -16.41
C LEU A 129 -14.13 -4.37 -17.12
N ILE A 130 -13.84 -5.58 -16.63
CA ILE A 130 -12.89 -6.50 -17.27
C ILE A 130 -13.40 -6.92 -18.66
N GLU A 131 -14.70 -7.21 -18.80
CA GLU A 131 -15.35 -7.51 -20.09
C GLU A 131 -15.24 -6.35 -21.08
N LYS A 132 -15.13 -5.11 -20.57
CA LYS A 132 -14.86 -3.88 -21.33
C LYS A 132 -13.37 -3.53 -21.41
N HIS A 133 -12.51 -4.54 -21.28
CA HIS A 133 -11.06 -4.44 -21.44
C HIS A 133 -10.38 -3.44 -20.50
N ALA A 134 -10.98 -3.15 -19.34
CA ALA A 134 -10.33 -2.38 -18.29
C ALA A 134 -9.07 -3.09 -17.79
N ASN A 135 -7.97 -2.36 -17.62
CA ASN A 135 -6.71 -2.92 -17.17
C ASN A 135 -6.70 -3.11 -15.64
N VAL A 136 -6.70 -4.38 -15.22
CA VAL A 136 -6.70 -4.81 -13.81
C VAL A 136 -5.45 -4.38 -13.01
N ASN A 137 -4.36 -4.04 -13.71
CA ASN A 137 -3.06 -3.71 -13.14
C ASN A 137 -2.77 -2.20 -13.08
N ARG A 138 -3.75 -1.35 -13.39
CA ARG A 138 -3.57 0.11 -13.28
C ARG A 138 -3.23 0.51 -11.86
N LYS A 139 -2.30 1.47 -11.76
CA LYS A 139 -1.84 2.07 -10.50
C LYS A 139 -2.37 3.48 -10.39
N ASP A 140 -2.84 3.84 -9.20
CA ASP A 140 -3.04 5.23 -8.84
C ASP A 140 -1.68 5.93 -8.60
N LYS A 141 -1.71 7.22 -8.29
CA LYS A 141 -0.49 8.00 -8.01
C LYS A 141 0.25 7.58 -6.74
N ASN A 142 -0.38 6.79 -5.87
CA ASN A 142 0.25 6.18 -4.71
C ASN A 142 0.78 4.77 -5.02
N GLY A 143 0.74 4.34 -6.29
CA GLY A 143 1.15 3.00 -6.71
C GLY A 143 0.15 1.90 -6.38
N TRP A 144 -1.04 2.24 -5.88
CA TRP A 144 -2.06 1.26 -5.52
C TRP A 144 -2.77 0.71 -6.76
N THR A 145 -2.80 -0.62 -6.85
CA THR A 145 -3.66 -1.33 -7.80
C THR A 145 -4.95 -1.78 -7.12
N LEU A 146 -5.88 -2.34 -7.90
CA LEU A 146 -7.09 -2.92 -7.32
C LEU A 146 -6.81 -4.09 -6.38
N LEU A 147 -5.75 -4.87 -6.65
CA LEU A 147 -5.29 -5.93 -5.76
C LEU A 147 -4.91 -5.38 -4.38
N HIS A 148 -4.25 -4.20 -4.32
CA HIS A 148 -3.92 -3.54 -3.05
C HIS A 148 -5.20 -3.18 -2.29
N ALA A 149 -6.20 -2.61 -2.99
CA ALA A 149 -7.49 -2.29 -2.39
C ALA A 149 -8.22 -3.55 -1.89
N ALA A 150 -8.20 -4.64 -2.65
CA ALA A 150 -8.80 -5.92 -2.26
C ALA A 150 -8.15 -6.51 -1.00
N VAL A 151 -6.81 -6.51 -0.93
CA VAL A 151 -6.06 -6.99 0.24
C VAL A 151 -6.31 -6.10 1.46
N ASN A 152 -6.25 -4.78 1.28
CA ASN A 152 -6.52 -3.83 2.35
C ASN A 152 -7.96 -3.96 2.89
N SER A 153 -8.91 -4.35 2.05
CA SER A 153 -10.32 -4.53 2.41
C SER A 153 -10.65 -5.96 2.84
N LYS A 154 -9.67 -6.86 2.94
CA LYS A 154 -9.84 -8.29 3.28
C LYS A 154 -10.83 -9.02 2.35
N ARG A 155 -10.91 -8.58 1.09
CA ARG A 155 -11.83 -9.12 0.07
C ARG A 155 -11.12 -10.15 -0.81
N ARG A 156 -11.01 -11.37 -0.29
CA ARG A 156 -10.38 -12.50 -1.00
C ARG A 156 -11.09 -12.86 -2.31
N ASP A 157 -12.41 -12.72 -2.36
CA ASP A 157 -13.22 -12.94 -3.55
C ASP A 157 -12.81 -12.03 -4.72
N ILE A 158 -12.54 -10.75 -4.43
CA ILE A 158 -12.05 -9.79 -5.42
C ILE A 158 -10.60 -10.10 -5.82
N LEU A 159 -9.76 -10.46 -4.83
CA LEU A 159 -8.38 -10.85 -5.10
C LEU A 159 -8.33 -12.04 -6.08
N GLU A 160 -9.09 -13.09 -5.82
CA GLU A 160 -9.17 -14.29 -6.67
C GLU A 160 -9.68 -13.96 -8.07
N LEU A 161 -10.72 -13.13 -8.18
CA LEU A 161 -11.24 -12.67 -9.47
C LEU A 161 -10.16 -11.95 -10.29
N LEU A 162 -9.39 -11.06 -9.67
CA LEU A 162 -8.37 -10.29 -10.37
C LEU A 162 -7.19 -11.15 -10.79
N VAL A 163 -6.72 -12.04 -9.92
CA VAL A 163 -5.64 -12.99 -10.25
C VAL A 163 -6.06 -13.89 -11.43
N ALA A 164 -7.31 -14.37 -11.44
CA ALA A 164 -7.84 -15.16 -12.56
C ALA A 164 -7.90 -14.38 -13.89
N ASN A 165 -7.89 -13.04 -13.84
CA ASN A 165 -7.95 -12.15 -15.00
C ASN A 165 -6.62 -11.40 -15.24
N GLY A 166 -5.48 -11.98 -14.84
CA GLY A 166 -4.15 -11.43 -15.14
C GLY A 166 -3.66 -10.35 -14.16
N GLY A 167 -4.24 -10.28 -12.97
CA GLY A 167 -3.78 -9.43 -11.88
C GLY A 167 -2.36 -9.79 -11.44
N ASP A 168 -1.47 -8.80 -11.41
CA ASP A 168 -0.07 -8.96 -11.02
C ASP A 168 0.12 -8.85 -9.49
N LEU A 169 0.42 -9.98 -8.86
CA LEU A 169 0.65 -10.09 -7.41
C LEU A 169 1.99 -9.50 -6.95
N TYR A 170 2.91 -9.22 -7.87
CA TYR A 170 4.24 -8.67 -7.56
C TYR A 170 4.25 -7.14 -7.56
N MET A 171 3.11 -6.51 -7.80
CA MET A 171 2.97 -5.07 -7.73
C MET A 171 3.23 -4.55 -6.33
N VAL A 172 4.02 -3.47 -6.27
CA VAL A 172 4.28 -2.70 -5.04
C VAL A 172 3.66 -1.31 -5.11
N ASP A 173 3.27 -0.80 -3.95
CA ASP A 173 2.82 0.59 -3.79
C ASP A 173 4.00 1.59 -3.83
N ALA A 174 3.71 2.88 -3.71
CA ALA A 174 4.74 3.91 -3.75
C ALA A 174 5.78 3.72 -2.64
N ASP A 175 5.39 3.20 -1.47
CA ASP A 175 6.28 2.92 -0.35
C ASP A 175 7.07 1.62 -0.52
N GLY A 176 6.97 0.96 -1.68
CA GLY A 176 7.63 -0.32 -1.96
C GLY A 176 6.95 -1.51 -1.29
N ARG A 177 5.75 -1.32 -0.71
CA ARG A 177 5.04 -2.40 -0.01
C ARG A 177 4.38 -3.32 -1.03
N SER A 178 4.72 -4.60 -0.96
CA SER A 178 4.03 -5.66 -1.68
C SER A 178 2.67 -5.98 -1.04
N LEU A 179 1.83 -6.75 -1.74
CA LEU A 179 0.56 -7.23 -1.19
C LEU A 179 0.74 -8.00 0.12
N LEU A 180 1.84 -8.75 0.28
CA LEU A 180 2.12 -9.49 1.50
C LEU A 180 2.42 -8.56 2.69
N HIS A 181 3.10 -7.42 2.47
CA HIS A 181 3.26 -6.41 3.52
C HIS A 181 1.90 -5.92 4.03
N ILE A 182 0.97 -5.64 3.13
CA ILE A 182 -0.36 -5.13 3.49
C ILE A 182 -1.17 -6.21 4.22
N ALA A 183 -1.10 -7.47 3.77
CA ALA A 183 -1.77 -8.58 4.46
C ALA A 183 -1.22 -8.78 5.88
N CYS A 184 0.10 -8.68 6.06
CA CYS A 184 0.74 -8.75 7.37
C CYS A 184 0.37 -7.56 8.28
N ASP A 185 0.33 -6.33 7.75
CA ASP A 185 -0.07 -5.12 8.50
C ASP A 185 -1.52 -5.23 8.99
N ASN A 186 -2.36 -5.90 8.21
CA ASN A 186 -3.76 -6.15 8.52
C ASN A 186 -4.00 -7.29 9.52
N GLY A 187 -2.98 -8.08 9.86
CA GLY A 187 -3.10 -9.32 10.64
C GLY A 187 -4.05 -10.33 10.00
N ASP A 188 -4.12 -10.38 8.66
CA ASP A 188 -4.99 -11.33 7.96
C ASP A 188 -4.20 -12.57 7.59
N THR A 189 -4.09 -13.49 8.55
CA THR A 189 -3.33 -14.74 8.41
C THR A 189 -3.82 -15.60 7.25
N HIS A 190 -5.13 -15.63 6.98
CA HIS A 190 -5.66 -16.40 5.86
C HIS A 190 -5.26 -15.81 4.51
N LEU A 191 -5.31 -14.49 4.40
CA LEU A 191 -4.94 -13.81 3.17
C LEU A 191 -3.41 -13.82 2.93
N ALA A 192 -2.62 -13.66 3.99
CA ALA A 192 -1.16 -13.79 3.91
C ALA A 192 -0.76 -15.19 3.44
N LYS A 193 -1.34 -16.25 4.02
CA LYS A 193 -1.16 -17.64 3.57
C LYS A 193 -1.49 -17.82 2.10
N TYR A 194 -2.65 -17.32 1.66
CA TYR A 194 -3.05 -17.38 0.26
C TYR A 194 -2.04 -16.68 -0.67
N LEU A 195 -1.55 -15.49 -0.29
CA LEU A 195 -0.55 -14.78 -1.09
C LEU A 195 0.78 -15.55 -1.19
N ILE A 196 1.21 -16.17 -0.09
CA ILE A 196 2.41 -17.02 -0.05
C ILE A 196 2.24 -18.25 -0.96
N GLU A 197 1.08 -18.93 -0.90
CA GLU A 197 0.73 -20.04 -1.80
C GLU A 197 0.74 -19.62 -3.27
N LYS A 198 0.49 -18.34 -3.57
CA LYS A 198 0.57 -17.76 -4.92
C LYS A 198 1.96 -17.24 -5.30
N GLY A 199 2.98 -17.48 -4.48
CA GLY A 199 4.37 -17.12 -4.77
C GLY A 199 4.77 -15.71 -4.35
N ALA A 200 4.09 -15.09 -3.40
CA ALA A 200 4.48 -13.78 -2.89
C ALA A 200 5.92 -13.80 -2.32
N VAL A 201 6.67 -12.73 -2.61
CA VAL A 201 8.09 -12.63 -2.24
C VAL A 201 8.26 -12.25 -0.77
N LEU A 202 8.74 -13.21 0.04
CA LEU A 202 8.99 -13.04 1.48
C LEU A 202 10.12 -12.05 1.80
N THR A 203 11.06 -11.86 0.87
CA THR A 203 12.25 -11.01 1.03
C THR A 203 12.08 -9.61 0.44
N SER A 204 10.88 -9.29 -0.09
CA SER A 204 10.59 -7.94 -0.58
C SER A 204 10.76 -6.92 0.55
N VAL A 205 11.31 -5.74 0.25
CA VAL A 205 11.53 -4.68 1.25
C VAL A 205 10.81 -3.39 0.88
N ASP A 206 10.20 -2.75 1.87
CA ASP A 206 9.62 -1.41 1.73
C ASP A 206 10.69 -0.30 1.83
N ARG A 207 10.28 0.97 1.73
CA ARG A 207 11.19 2.14 1.82
C ARG A 207 12.01 2.23 3.12
N ASN A 208 11.62 1.54 4.19
CA ASN A 208 12.36 1.49 5.44
C ASN A 208 13.27 0.25 5.54
N GLY A 209 13.29 -0.59 4.52
CA GLY A 209 13.98 -1.88 4.55
C GLY A 209 13.18 -2.95 5.28
N TRP A 210 11.89 -2.72 5.55
CA TRP A 210 11.06 -3.70 6.24
C TRP A 210 10.64 -4.79 5.27
N THR A 211 10.81 -6.04 5.67
CA THR A 211 10.19 -7.19 5.00
C THR A 211 8.75 -7.40 5.51
N PRO A 212 7.90 -8.21 4.84
CA PRO A 212 6.60 -8.58 5.39
C PRO A 212 6.70 -9.20 6.78
N PHE A 213 7.80 -9.89 7.08
CA PHE A 213 8.05 -10.47 8.40
C PHE A 213 8.30 -9.39 9.47
N HIS A 214 9.00 -8.30 9.15
CA HIS A 214 9.12 -7.14 10.05
C HIS A 214 7.73 -6.57 10.38
N VAL A 215 6.88 -6.44 9.36
CA VAL A 215 5.51 -5.93 9.52
C VAL A 215 4.66 -6.87 10.39
N ALA A 216 4.76 -8.19 10.17
CA ALA A 216 4.03 -9.20 10.95
C ALA A 216 4.41 -9.20 12.44
N CYS A 217 5.67 -8.86 12.75
CA CYS A 217 6.16 -8.65 14.12
C CYS A 217 5.74 -7.30 14.74
N GLY A 218 4.79 -6.63 14.12
CA GLY A 218 4.22 -5.36 14.54
C GLY A 218 3.26 -5.47 15.73
N PRO A 219 2.41 -4.45 15.95
CA PRO A 219 1.57 -4.35 17.14
C PRO A 219 0.40 -5.35 17.20
N ALA A 220 0.18 -6.17 16.17
CA ALA A 220 -0.90 -7.16 16.13
C ALA A 220 -0.65 -8.36 17.07
N ASP A 221 0.60 -8.63 17.45
CA ASP A 221 1.02 -9.80 18.25
C ASP A 221 0.43 -11.13 17.72
N ASP A 222 0.35 -11.26 16.38
CA ASP A 222 -0.22 -12.43 15.69
C ASP A 222 0.82 -13.55 15.59
N TYR A 223 0.80 -14.44 16.59
CA TYR A 223 1.68 -15.60 16.65
C TYR A 223 1.49 -16.53 15.45
N GLU A 224 0.26 -16.80 15.06
CA GLU A 224 -0.07 -17.74 13.98
C GLU A 224 0.52 -17.29 12.64
N LEU A 225 0.45 -15.99 12.34
CA LEU A 225 1.06 -15.41 11.15
C LEU A 225 2.58 -15.50 11.20
N VAL A 226 3.19 -15.06 12.32
CA VAL A 226 4.65 -15.06 12.47
C VAL A 226 5.22 -16.47 12.41
N HIS A 227 4.60 -17.41 13.13
CA HIS A 227 4.97 -18.82 13.11
C HIS A 227 4.88 -19.39 11.69
N HIS A 228 3.80 -19.10 10.97
CA HIS A 228 3.67 -19.56 9.59
C HIS A 228 4.74 -18.96 8.67
N LEU A 229 5.05 -17.67 8.81
CA LEU A 229 6.10 -17.02 8.03
C LEU A 229 7.48 -17.67 8.27
N ILE A 230 7.81 -18.01 9.52
CA ILE A 230 9.04 -18.79 9.83
C ILE A 230 9.02 -20.15 9.13
N GLN A 231 7.90 -20.88 9.19
CA GLN A 231 7.77 -22.20 8.55
C GLN A 231 7.99 -22.17 7.04
N VAL A 232 7.62 -21.07 6.37
CA VAL A 232 7.83 -20.90 4.92
C VAL A 232 9.19 -20.27 4.58
N GLY A 233 10.06 -20.08 5.57
CA GLY A 233 11.45 -19.64 5.37
C GLY A 233 11.68 -18.14 5.49
N ALA A 234 10.82 -17.40 6.18
CA ALA A 234 11.12 -16.01 6.53
C ALA A 234 12.30 -15.95 7.51
N ASP A 235 13.31 -15.13 7.21
CA ASP A 235 14.49 -14.97 8.05
C ASP A 235 14.23 -13.93 9.17
N PRO A 236 14.23 -14.35 10.45
CA PRO A 236 14.02 -13.45 11.59
C PRO A 236 15.23 -12.57 11.95
N THR A 237 16.38 -12.78 11.30
CA THR A 237 17.63 -12.07 11.57
C THR A 237 17.86 -10.86 10.65
N LEU A 238 17.11 -10.76 9.55
CA LEU A 238 17.21 -9.65 8.59
C LEU A 238 17.05 -8.31 9.30
N LYS A 239 17.90 -7.36 8.95
CA LYS A 239 17.90 -6.00 9.50
C LYS A 239 17.25 -5.05 8.52
N ASP A 240 16.45 -4.14 9.05
CA ASP A 240 15.96 -2.98 8.30
C ASP A 240 17.09 -1.96 8.03
N PHE A 241 16.77 -0.85 7.33
CA PHE A 241 17.75 0.19 7.01
C PHE A 241 18.26 0.97 8.23
N LYS A 242 17.68 0.76 9.42
CA LYS A 242 18.16 1.31 10.68
C LYS A 242 18.97 0.29 11.49
N GLY A 243 19.16 -0.91 10.96
CA GLY A 243 19.87 -2.00 11.63
C GLY A 243 19.02 -2.80 12.62
N TYR A 244 17.70 -2.59 12.65
CA TYR A 244 16.81 -3.29 13.58
C TYR A 244 16.26 -4.57 12.96
N THR A 245 16.30 -5.66 13.73
CA THR A 245 15.67 -6.94 13.36
C THR A 245 14.18 -6.96 13.74
N PRO A 246 13.38 -7.91 13.21
CA PRO A 246 11.99 -8.12 13.61
C PRO A 246 11.79 -8.25 15.12
N LEU A 247 12.72 -8.91 15.84
CA LEU A 247 12.66 -9.02 17.30
C LEU A 247 12.79 -7.65 18.01
N HIS A 248 13.62 -6.73 17.49
CA HIS A 248 13.70 -5.38 18.03
C HIS A 248 12.36 -4.66 17.91
N TRP A 249 11.67 -4.82 16.78
CA TRP A 249 10.35 -4.25 16.56
C TRP A 249 9.27 -4.91 17.43
N ALA A 250 9.27 -6.24 17.58
CA ALA A 250 8.36 -6.94 18.48
C ALA A 250 8.47 -6.41 19.93
N LYS A 251 9.70 -6.20 20.42
CA LYS A 251 9.98 -5.56 21.72
C LYS A 251 9.47 -4.12 21.79
N GLN A 252 9.77 -3.33 20.77
CA GLN A 252 9.35 -1.93 20.69
C GLN A 252 7.83 -1.78 20.70
N PHE A 253 7.10 -2.67 20.04
CA PHE A 253 5.64 -2.70 20.00
C PHE A 253 5.00 -3.42 21.20
N LYS A 254 5.79 -4.11 22.02
CA LYS A 254 5.36 -4.94 23.14
C LYS A 254 4.47 -6.12 22.71
N ALA A 255 4.78 -6.71 21.56
CA ALA A 255 4.16 -7.94 21.05
C ALA A 255 4.72 -9.13 21.86
N LYS A 256 4.17 -9.38 23.04
CA LYS A 256 4.76 -10.30 24.04
C LYS A 256 4.84 -11.73 23.55
N THR A 257 3.81 -12.18 22.83
CA THR A 257 3.71 -13.57 22.36
C THR A 257 4.74 -13.81 21.27
N VAL A 258 4.79 -12.90 20.29
CA VAL A 258 5.78 -12.93 19.21
C VAL A 258 7.21 -12.74 19.73
N GLU A 259 7.43 -11.78 20.64
CA GLU A 259 8.74 -11.53 21.26
C GLU A 259 9.27 -12.80 21.94
N LYS A 260 8.44 -13.45 22.76
CA LYS A 260 8.83 -14.68 23.47
C LYS A 260 9.14 -15.80 22.48
N TYR A 261 8.30 -15.97 21.46
CA TYR A 261 8.50 -16.97 20.43
C TYR A 261 9.82 -16.77 19.69
N LEU A 262 10.07 -15.56 19.16
CA LEU A 262 11.30 -15.24 18.44
C LEU A 262 12.55 -15.32 19.31
N THR A 263 12.47 -14.92 20.59
CA THR A 263 13.59 -15.03 21.52
C THR A 263 13.97 -16.50 21.74
N ASN A 264 12.98 -17.38 21.94
CA ASN A 264 13.22 -18.80 22.12
C ASN A 264 13.78 -19.44 20.84
N LEU A 265 13.21 -19.08 19.68
CA LEU A 265 13.65 -19.57 18.37
C LEU A 265 15.12 -19.22 18.10
N LEU A 266 15.50 -17.95 18.33
CA LEU A 266 16.88 -17.51 18.11
C LEU A 266 17.88 -18.12 19.10
N ARG A 267 17.47 -18.37 20.35
CA ARG A 267 18.33 -19.05 21.32
C ARG A 267 18.63 -20.50 20.92
N GLN A 268 17.60 -21.23 20.48
CA GLN A 268 17.76 -22.62 20.03
C GLN A 268 18.72 -22.76 18.85
N ASN A 269 18.77 -21.76 17.97
CA ASN A 269 19.69 -21.79 16.84
C ASN A 269 21.15 -21.53 17.26
N GLN A 270 21.40 -20.73 18.30
CA GLN A 270 22.76 -20.51 18.82
C GLN A 270 23.32 -21.77 19.50
N ASP A 271 22.49 -22.45 20.29
CA ASP A 271 22.90 -23.68 20.98
C ASP A 271 23.25 -24.82 19.99
N ALA A 272 22.69 -24.81 18.77
CA ALA A 272 22.96 -25.81 17.72
C ALA A 272 24.24 -25.55 16.91
N ASP A 273 24.71 -24.30 16.87
CA ASP A 273 25.96 -23.94 16.20
C ASP A 273 27.17 -24.30 17.10
N ASP A 274 27.05 -24.12 18.42
CA ASP A 274 28.10 -24.47 19.40
C ASP A 274 28.33 -25.99 19.54
N GLU A 275 27.30 -26.83 19.34
CA GLU A 275 27.44 -28.30 19.41
C GLU A 275 28.16 -28.89 18.17
N ASN A 276 28.12 -28.22 17.01
CA ASN A 276 28.79 -28.68 15.78
C ASN A 276 30.27 -28.26 15.69
N GLU A 277 30.74 -27.29 16.49
CA GLU A 277 32.16 -26.93 16.57
C GLU A 277 32.95 -27.77 17.60
N SER A 278 32.29 -28.69 18.31
CA SER A 278 32.90 -29.47 19.41
C SER A 278 33.33 -30.90 19.05
N SER A 279 33.39 -31.27 17.76
CA SER A 279 33.71 -32.64 17.33
C SER A 279 35.07 -32.86 16.63
N ASP A 280 35.94 -31.85 16.54
CA ASP A 280 37.18 -31.94 15.72
C ASP A 280 38.50 -31.94 16.51
N ASP A 281 38.50 -32.07 17.84
CA ASP A 281 39.74 -32.16 18.63
C ASP A 281 39.82 -33.47 19.42
N ASP A 282 40.43 -34.50 18.82
CA ASP A 282 41.20 -35.57 19.50
C ASP A 282 41.81 -36.49 18.42
N ASP A 283 42.83 -36.00 17.69
CA ASP A 283 43.83 -36.85 17.01
C ASP A 283 45.07 -35.99 16.67
N ASP A 284 45.76 -35.51 17.71
CA ASP A 284 47.16 -35.08 17.62
C ASP A 284 47.99 -35.87 18.65
N ASP A 285 48.93 -36.65 18.13
CA ASP A 285 50.32 -36.78 18.58
C ASP A 285 50.84 -38.21 18.31
N ASP A 286 51.66 -38.34 17.26
CA ASP A 286 53.06 -38.69 17.44
C ASP A 286 53.81 -38.53 16.09
N ASP A 287 54.54 -37.41 16.02
CA ASP A 287 55.61 -37.13 15.08
C ASP A 287 56.71 -38.20 15.17
N ASP A 288 57.19 -38.67 14.03
CA ASP A 288 58.61 -39.00 13.86
C ASP A 288 59.00 -39.01 12.36
N ASP A 289 60.19 -38.45 12.12
CA ASP A 289 61.10 -38.63 11.00
C ASP A 289 60.95 -37.76 9.73
N ASP A 290 61.74 -36.68 9.73
CA ASP A 290 62.83 -36.38 8.78
C ASP A 290 62.67 -36.86 7.31
N ASP A 291 62.60 -35.92 6.35
CA ASP A 291 63.61 -35.88 5.27
C ASP A 291 63.63 -34.53 4.52
N ASP A 292 64.84 -34.03 4.30
CA ASP A 292 65.20 -32.87 3.49
C ASP A 292 65.00 -33.14 1.99
N SER A 293 64.45 -32.20 1.22
CA SER A 293 64.98 -31.82 -0.12
C SER A 293 64.19 -30.71 -0.83
N GLU A 294 64.83 -29.54 -0.88
CA GLU A 294 65.10 -28.70 -2.07
C GLU A 294 64.07 -28.46 -3.22
N LEU A 295 63.88 -27.15 -3.46
CA LEU A 295 63.65 -26.43 -4.73
C LEU A 295 62.23 -26.32 -5.32
N GLY A 296 61.81 -25.07 -5.59
CA GLY A 296 60.86 -24.80 -6.68
C GLY A 296 59.99 -23.54 -6.59
N THR A 297 60.61 -22.36 -6.69
CA THR A 297 60.11 -21.13 -7.35
C THR A 297 58.65 -20.97 -7.84
N ILE A 298 58.11 -19.77 -7.53
CA ILE A 298 57.24 -18.87 -8.33
C ILE A 298 55.71 -19.04 -8.22
N SER A 299 55.03 -18.09 -7.56
CA SER A 299 54.27 -16.98 -8.19
C SER A 299 53.14 -16.46 -7.28
N GLY A 300 52.94 -15.15 -7.25
CA GLY A 300 51.56 -14.63 -7.26
C GLY A 300 51.07 -13.79 -6.08
N VAL A 301 51.62 -12.59 -5.91
CA VAL A 301 50.94 -11.27 -5.75
C VAL A 301 49.52 -11.23 -5.12
N TYR A 302 49.38 -10.52 -4.00
CA TYR A 302 48.56 -9.29 -3.78
C TYR A 302 48.35 -9.09 -2.26
N GLU A 303 49.21 -8.33 -1.61
CA GLU A 303 49.06 -6.89 -1.29
C GLU A 303 48.04 -6.63 -0.16
N SER A 304 48.64 -6.47 1.02
CA SER A 304 48.15 -5.84 2.23
C SER A 304 47.66 -4.41 1.99
N ASP A 305 46.63 -3.99 2.72
CA ASP A 305 46.68 -2.71 3.40
C ASP A 305 45.90 -2.75 4.72
N VAL A 306 46.69 -2.64 5.78
CA VAL A 306 46.34 -2.40 7.16
C VAL A 306 46.16 -0.90 7.34
N PHE A 307 45.05 -0.46 7.94
CA PHE A 307 45.01 0.81 8.65
C PHE A 307 44.12 0.68 9.89
N GLU A 308 44.76 0.41 11.02
CA GLU A 308 44.29 0.86 12.32
C GLU A 308 44.58 2.36 12.45
N SER A 309 43.63 3.12 12.99
CA SER A 309 43.80 3.76 14.31
C SER A 309 42.68 4.75 14.64
N GLU A 310 42.18 4.55 15.86
CA GLU A 310 41.90 5.55 16.87
C GLU A 310 40.70 6.50 16.75
N SER A 311 39.75 6.16 17.61
CA SER A 311 38.84 7.01 18.37
C SER A 311 39.40 8.36 18.83
N THR A 312 38.61 9.42 18.61
CA THR A 312 38.50 10.52 19.58
C THR A 312 37.04 10.86 19.85
N SER A 313 36.67 10.67 21.11
CA SER A 313 35.48 11.16 21.79
C SER A 313 35.43 12.68 21.79
N GLN A 314 34.34 13.28 21.30
CA GLN A 314 33.85 14.55 21.83
C GLN A 314 32.34 14.49 22.06
N ARG A 315 32.01 14.69 23.34
CA ARG A 315 30.69 14.75 23.94
C ARG A 315 29.89 15.97 23.47
N ASN A 316 28.58 15.74 23.44
CA ASN A 316 27.50 16.67 23.79
C ASN A 316 27.34 17.96 22.99
N SER A 317 26.29 18.02 22.16
CA SER A 317 24.99 18.62 22.54
C SER A 317 24.20 19.08 21.31
N SER A 318 23.44 18.18 20.66
CA SER A 318 22.27 18.56 19.84
C SER A 318 21.33 17.41 19.47
N LYS A 319 21.36 16.30 20.22
CA LYS A 319 20.50 15.14 19.98
C LYS A 319 19.36 15.08 21.00
N ARG A 320 18.47 16.08 20.91
CA ARG A 320 17.12 16.02 21.50
C ARG A 320 16.07 16.83 20.74
N SER A 321 16.42 17.45 19.61
CA SER A 321 15.55 18.43 18.94
C SER A 321 14.76 17.90 17.73
N SER A 322 15.14 16.79 17.08
CA SER A 322 14.43 16.38 15.84
C SER A 322 13.19 15.51 16.04
N TYR A 323 13.02 14.86 17.20
CA TYR A 323 11.81 14.07 17.50
C TYR A 323 10.77 14.84 18.35
N LYS A 324 11.10 16.04 18.84
CA LYS A 324 10.11 17.00 19.37
C LYS A 324 9.72 18.10 18.37
N LYS A 325 10.63 18.59 17.51
CA LYS A 325 10.26 19.60 16.49
C LYS A 325 9.37 19.09 15.36
N SER A 326 9.29 17.78 15.12
CA SER A 326 8.32 17.22 14.16
C SER A 326 6.96 16.89 14.79
N ILE A 327 6.81 17.01 16.11
CA ILE A 327 5.54 16.78 16.83
C ILE A 327 4.91 18.11 17.29
N GLU A 328 5.67 19.20 17.45
CA GLU A 328 5.12 20.54 17.73
C GLU A 328 4.86 21.41 16.48
N ASN A 329 5.32 21.02 15.28
CA ASN A 329 4.99 21.73 14.02
C ASN A 329 3.70 21.26 13.33
N PHE A 330 2.86 20.48 14.02
CA PHE A 330 1.53 20.09 13.53
C PHE A 330 0.36 20.74 14.29
N GLU A 331 0.63 21.71 15.17
CA GLU A 331 -0.43 22.47 15.90
C GLU A 331 -0.43 24.00 15.67
N LEU A 332 0.35 24.55 14.72
CA LEU A 332 0.31 25.98 14.39
C LEU A 332 0.40 26.27 12.87
N VAL A 333 -0.59 25.85 12.09
CA VAL A 333 -0.99 26.52 10.81
C VAL A 333 -2.52 26.49 10.59
N GLU A 334 -3.32 26.45 11.66
CA GLU A 334 -4.78 26.70 11.58
C GLU A 334 -5.22 27.70 12.66
N ALA A 335 -4.64 28.89 12.63
CA ALA A 335 -5.21 30.04 13.33
C ALA A 335 -4.64 31.35 12.76
N ASN A 336 -4.86 31.61 11.46
CA ASN A 336 -4.88 32.96 10.90
C ASN A 336 -5.38 32.95 9.44
N SER A 337 -6.68 32.77 9.24
CA SER A 337 -7.38 33.42 8.12
C SER A 337 -8.91 33.40 8.26
N ARG A 338 -9.47 33.79 9.42
CA ARG A 338 -10.88 34.22 9.52
C ARG A 338 -11.08 35.25 10.64
N ARG A 339 -10.68 36.49 10.39
CA ARG A 339 -11.45 37.67 10.80
C ARG A 339 -11.38 38.68 9.67
N GLY A 340 -12.52 38.89 9.02
CA GLY A 340 -12.65 39.79 7.88
C GLY A 340 -12.53 41.25 8.29
N VAL A 341 -11.97 42.04 7.39
CA VAL A 341 -12.30 43.46 7.21
C VAL A 341 -12.17 43.74 5.71
N LEU A 342 -13.30 44.05 5.07
CA LEU A 342 -13.35 44.70 3.75
C LEU A 342 -12.58 46.03 3.81
N PRO A 343 -11.94 46.44 2.71
CA PRO A 343 -12.05 47.85 2.33
C PRO A 343 -12.50 48.03 0.87
N PRO A 344 -13.00 49.24 0.54
CA PRO A 344 -13.96 49.45 -0.53
C PRO A 344 -13.33 49.68 -1.90
N SER A 345 -14.16 49.45 -2.91
CA SER A 345 -14.25 50.11 -4.22
C SER A 345 -13.24 51.22 -4.55
N GLY A 346 -12.57 51.10 -5.70
CA GLY A 346 -12.27 52.28 -6.53
C GLY A 346 -10.96 52.29 -7.31
N ARG A 347 -11.11 52.39 -8.65
CA ARG A 347 -10.26 53.07 -9.67
C ARG A 347 -8.84 52.52 -9.94
N ILE A 348 -8.57 52.07 -11.18
CA ILE A 348 -7.93 52.83 -12.29
C ILE A 348 -6.68 53.57 -11.79
N ILE A 349 -5.48 53.24 -12.25
CA ILE A 349 -4.75 53.95 -13.33
C ILE A 349 -3.60 53.06 -13.87
N LYS A 350 -3.47 53.05 -15.21
CA LYS A 350 -2.32 52.62 -16.01
C LYS A 350 -1.03 53.34 -15.58
N VAL A 351 0.13 52.69 -15.65
CA VAL A 351 1.21 53.01 -16.63
C VAL A 351 1.98 51.73 -16.89
#